data_AF-A0A550GH11-F1
#
_entry.id   AF-A0A550GH11-F1
#
_cell.length_a   1.000
_cell.length_b   1.000
_cell.length_c   1.000
_cell.angle_alpha   90.00
_cell.angle_beta   90.00
_cell.angle_gamma   90.00
#
_symmetry.space_group_name_H-M   'P 1'
#
loop_
_entity.id
_entity.type
_entity.pdbx_description
1 polymer ?
#
loop_
_entity_poly.entity_id
_entity_poly.type
_entity_poly.pdbx_seq_one_letter_code
_entity_poly.pdbx_strand_id
1 'polypeptide(L)' 'MSMEDTIHKIIEEIYFGLYSPQDIRRQSVAEIQTADTYDEDGAPITSGLMDGRLGTLEPRQRCKTCGNTAI' A
#
# COMPACT_ATOMS: atom_id res chain seq x y z
N MET A 1 2.88 10.35 -36.18
CA MET A 1 3.00 10.63 -34.73
C MET A 1 1.59 10.85 -34.23
N SER A 2 0.94 9.80 -33.74
CA SER A 2 -0.39 9.89 -33.15
C SER A 2 -0.28 10.63 -31.83
N MET A 3 -0.94 11.78 -31.72
CA MET A 3 -1.15 12.46 -30.44
C MET A 3 -2.00 11.51 -29.60
N GLU A 4 -1.43 10.96 -28.54
CA GLU A 4 -2.20 10.29 -27.51
C GLU A 4 -2.99 11.37 -26.75
N ASP A 5 -4.30 11.37 -26.91
CA ASP A 5 -5.20 12.22 -26.14
C ASP A 5 -5.03 11.90 -24.65
N THR A 6 -4.36 12.77 -23.90
CA THR A 6 -4.31 12.69 -22.44
C THR A 6 -5.72 12.88 -21.89
N ILE A 7 -6.35 11.78 -21.45
CA ILE A 7 -7.67 11.82 -20.81
C ILE A 7 -7.53 12.52 -19.45
N HIS A 8 -7.96 13.77 -19.39
CA HIS A 8 -8.12 14.50 -18.13
C HIS A 8 -9.45 14.10 -17.49
N LYS A 9 -9.39 13.29 -16.43
CA LYS A 9 -10.59 12.93 -15.64
C LYS A 9 -10.91 14.05 -14.65
N ILE A 10 -12.18 14.45 -14.58
CA ILE A 10 -12.70 15.39 -13.56
C ILE A 10 -13.56 14.58 -12.59
N ILE A 11 -13.36 14.78 -11.28
CA ILE A 11 -14.18 14.14 -10.24
C ILE A 11 -15.50 14.91 -10.14
N GLU A 12 -16.62 14.24 -10.40
CA GLU A 12 -17.96 14.88 -10.37
C GLU A 12 -18.57 14.88 -8.96
N GLU A 13 -18.38 13.80 -8.20
CA GLU A 13 -19.00 13.62 -6.89
C GLU A 13 -18.19 12.66 -5.99
N ILE A 14 -18.50 12.66 -4.70
CA ILE A 14 -17.87 11.82 -3.68
C ILE A 14 -18.96 11.10 -2.88
N TYR A 15 -18.84 9.78 -2.81
CA TYR A 15 -19.74 8.93 -2.03
C TYR A 15 -19.16 8.63 -0.66
N PHE A 16 -19.98 8.80 0.37
CA PHE A 16 -19.65 8.41 1.73
C PHE A 16 -20.39 7.11 2.07
N GLY A 17 -19.70 6.19 2.73
CA GLY A 17 -20.25 4.91 3.12
C GLY A 17 -19.39 4.24 4.17
N LEU A 18 -19.86 3.08 4.63
CA LEU A 18 -19.11 2.22 5.55
C LEU A 18 -18.44 1.09 4.77
N TYR A 19 -17.25 0.70 5.20
CA TYR A 19 -16.54 -0.43 4.63
C TYR A 19 -17.11 -1.75 5.15
N SER A 20 -17.48 -2.66 4.24
CA SER A 20 -17.82 -4.01 4.64
C SER A 20 -16.55 -4.79 5.04
N PRO A 21 -16.66 -5.78 5.94
CA PRO A 21 -15.54 -6.67 6.23
C PRO A 21 -15.01 -7.39 4.98
N GLN A 22 -15.85 -7.66 3.98
CA GLN A 22 -15.40 -8.25 2.72
C GLN A 22 -14.55 -7.27 1.90
N ASP A 23 -14.93 -5.99 1.85
CA ASP A 23 -14.19 -4.97 1.10
C ASP A 23 -12.83 -4.68 1.74
N ILE A 24 -12.76 -4.61 3.08
CA ILE A 24 -11.50 -4.45 3.82
C ILE A 24 -10.53 -5.58 3.44
N ARG A 25 -11.00 -6.84 3.49
CA ARG A 25 -10.17 -8.00 3.16
C ARG A 25 -9.76 -8.03 1.70
N ARG A 26 -10.67 -7.67 0.77
CA ARG A 26 -10.39 -7.63 -0.67
C ARG A 26 -9.33 -6.59 -1.03
N GLN A 27 -9.32 -5.46 -0.33
CA GLN A 27 -8.36 -4.39 -0.57
C GLN A 27 -7.04 -4.56 0.18
N SER A 28 -7.03 -5.33 1.28
CA SER A 28 -5.82 -5.54 2.06
C SER A 28 -4.75 -6.30 1.27
N VAL A 29 -3.49 -5.91 1.47
CA VAL A 29 -2.31 -6.56 0.89
C VAL A 29 -1.56 -7.42 1.91
N ALA A 30 -1.91 -7.30 3.20
CA ALA A 30 -1.31 -8.04 4.29
C ALA A 30 -2.34 -8.34 5.39
N GLU A 31 -2.17 -9.49 6.05
CA GLU A 31 -2.82 -9.77 7.32
C GLU A 31 -1.83 -9.44 8.44
N ILE A 32 -2.23 -8.58 9.36
CA ILE A 32 -1.38 -8.19 10.49
C ILE A 32 -1.64 -9.14 11.65
N GLN A 33 -0.60 -9.85 12.08
CA GLN A 33 -0.67 -10.89 13.09
C GLN A 33 0.05 -10.50 14.39
N THR A 34 0.97 -9.53 14.32
CA THR A 34 1.66 -8.97 15.50
C THR A 34 1.67 -7.45 15.46
N ALA A 35 1.75 -6.83 16.65
CA ALA A 35 1.96 -5.40 16.82
C ALA A 35 3.43 -4.99 16.68
N ASP A 36 4.36 -5.95 16.62
CA ASP A 36 5.78 -5.67 16.49
C ASP A 36 6.11 -5.08 15.11
N THR A 37 7.13 -4.22 15.06
CA THR A 37 7.50 -3.45 13.86
C THR A 37 8.76 -3.99 13.18
N TYR A 38 9.85 -4.12 13.94
CA TYR A 38 11.18 -4.52 13.47
C TYR A 38 11.76 -5.65 14.33
N ASP A 39 12.58 -6.50 13.73
CA ASP A 39 13.32 -7.55 14.43
C ASP A 39 14.63 -7.03 15.06
N GLU A 40 15.41 -7.94 15.65
CA GLU A 40 16.69 -7.63 16.32
C GLU A 40 17.74 -7.05 15.36
N ASP A 41 17.64 -7.34 14.06
CA ASP A 41 18.52 -6.82 13.01
C ASP A 41 18.01 -5.48 12.44
N GLY A 42 16.87 -4.98 12.94
CA GLY A 42 16.22 -3.76 12.47
C GLY A 42 15.49 -3.92 11.14
N ALA A 43 15.23 -5.15 10.69
CA ALA A 43 14.45 -5.41 9.49
C ALA A 43 12.94 -5.44 9.80
N PRO A 44 12.07 -4.96 8.90
CA PRO A 44 10.62 -4.99 9.14
C PRO A 44 10.08 -6.42 9.27
N ILE A 45 9.29 -6.67 10.31
CA ILE A 45 8.69 -7.99 10.56
C ILE A 45 7.58 -8.27 9.54
N THR A 46 7.61 -9.45 8.91
CA THR A 46 6.54 -9.89 8.02
C THR A 46 5.27 -10.18 8.81
N SER A 47 4.12 -9.69 8.33
CA SER A 47 2.84 -9.67 9.06
C SER A 47 2.86 -8.83 10.35
N GLY A 48 3.88 -7.99 10.55
CA GLY A 48 3.93 -6.94 11.56
C GLY A 48 3.47 -5.58 11.01
N LEU A 49 3.48 -4.54 11.84
CA LEU A 49 2.95 -3.22 11.47
C LEU A 49 3.73 -2.53 10.34
N MET A 50 5.01 -2.87 10.18
CA MET A 50 5.89 -2.35 9.12
C MET A 50 6.06 -3.32 7.95
N ASP A 51 5.12 -4.25 7.74
CA ASP A 51 5.20 -5.22 6.64
C ASP A 51 5.46 -4.51 5.30
N GLY A 52 6.52 -4.92 4.61
CA GLY A 52 6.96 -4.28 3.36
C GLY A 52 5.94 -4.28 2.22
N ARG A 53 4.82 -4.99 2.33
CA ARG A 53 3.66 -4.91 1.41
C ARG A 53 2.85 -3.63 1.62
N LEU A 54 2.87 -3.03 2.81
CA LEU A 54 2.16 -1.78 3.11
C LEU A 54 2.92 -0.53 2.64
N GLY A 55 4.17 -0.70 2.19
CA GLY A 55 5.05 0.40 1.82
C GLY A 55 6.44 0.17 2.39
N THR A 56 7.32 1.14 2.23
CA THR A 56 8.65 1.16 2.84
C THR A 56 9.01 2.59 3.16
N LEU A 57 9.78 2.80 4.22
CA LEU A 57 10.36 4.09 4.58
C LEU A 57 11.87 4.14 4.30
N GLU A 58 12.46 2.97 4.06
CA GLU A 58 13.89 2.78 3.94
C GLU A 58 14.36 3.17 2.54
N PRO A 59 15.34 4.10 2.43
CA PRO A 59 15.91 4.46 1.15
C PRO A 59 16.45 3.21 0.45
N ARG A 60 16.14 3.08 -0.85
CA ARG A 60 16.51 1.93 -1.72
C ARG A 60 15.75 0.63 -1.50
N GLN A 61 14.95 0.51 -0.44
CA GLN A 61 14.02 -0.61 -0.32
C GLN A 61 12.82 -0.36 -1.25
N ARG A 62 12.28 -1.45 -1.80
CA ARG A 62 11.10 -1.41 -2.68
C ARG A 62 9.88 -1.95 -1.93
N CYS A 63 8.74 -1.29 -2.12
CA CYS A 63 7.45 -1.79 -1.68
C CYS A 63 7.18 -3.15 -2.33
N LYS A 64 6.83 -4.16 -1.52
CA LYS A 64 6.54 -5.52 -1.99
C LYS A 64 5.20 -5.64 -2.73
N THR A 65 4.39 -4.58 -2.74
CA THR A 65 3.11 -4.51 -3.48
C THR A 65 3.25 -3.81 -4.83
N CYS A 66 3.81 -2.59 -4.87
CA CYS A 66 3.86 -1.78 -6.09
C CYS A 66 5.26 -1.67 -6.72
N GLY A 67 6.32 -2.13 -6.03
CA GLY A 67 7.70 -2.08 -6.54
C GLY A 67 8.38 -0.71 -6.50
N ASN A 68 7.66 0.34 -6.09
CA ASN A 68 8.21 1.69 -5.93
C ASN A 68 9.07 1.80 -4.66
N THR A 69 10.02 2.74 -4.66
CA THR A 69 10.81 3.12 -3.48
C THR A 69 10.13 4.26 -2.73
N ALA A 70 10.45 4.43 -1.44
CA ALA A 70 10.25 5.71 -0.76
C ALA A 70 11.10 6.75 -1.49
N ILE A 71 10.45 7.77 -2.08
CA ILE A 71 11.13 8.86 -2.79
C ILE A 71 11.56 9.90 -1.76
#